data_AF-A0A317CCD9-F1
#
_entry.id   AF-A0A317CCD9-F1
#
_cell.length_a   1.000
_cell.length_b   1.000
_cell.length_c   1.000
_cell.angle_alpha   90.00
_cell.angle_beta   90.00
_cell.angle_gamma   90.00
#
_symmetry.space_group_name_H-M   'P 1'
#
loop_
_entity.id
_entity.type
_entity.pdbx_description
1 polymer ?
#
loop_
_entity_poly.entity_id
_entity_poly.type
_entity_poly.pdbx_seq_one_letter_code
_entity_poly.pdbx_strand_id
1 'polypeptide(L)'
;MESSPVTISLNKALWAVFLLLTFTAANAARVDSRKSTAVFYGPNLPTDVLSQFSRIIVEADNVKRHELDELRANGGDVFAYLSVGEVSPTRKWFDKIQPSWVLGDNRVWDSKVMDLHSPGWQKFMMESIVDPLWEAGYRGLFLDTMDSFKLFAKNERQEREQVQALVSLLQAIHKRYPEMRFIANRGFEVLPSIGYLLEAVAAESLFESWDNGLKVYRETKSEDQDWLLDQLHQVKAKLPVDIIIIDYVEPQKRDKAEKVASRITKEGFIPWISIPALDMVGVGDFQPQLKTYLLLTDSKTESHHPLELNKYSRLQRDLAADGLKLEVHDIQSGMPTGHLIGRYLGIITAQPFNEQFSIYQNWLRRQQHEGINIQVLNADAAIPSGS
;
A
#
# COMPACT_ATOMS: atom_id res chain seq x y z
N MET A 1 -59.53 -9.53 -17.76
CA MET A 1 -59.19 -9.03 -16.40
C MET A 1 -58.29 -7.83 -16.59
N GLU A 2 -58.89 -6.65 -16.73
CA GLU A 2 -58.16 -5.38 -16.81
C GLU A 2 -57.63 -5.05 -15.42
N SER A 3 -56.32 -4.87 -15.31
CA SER A 3 -55.69 -4.35 -14.11
C SER A 3 -56.10 -2.88 -13.93
N SER A 4 -56.69 -2.59 -12.76
CA SER A 4 -57.10 -1.23 -12.36
C SER A 4 -55.94 -0.22 -12.51
N PRO A 5 -56.20 1.04 -12.94
CA PRO A 5 -55.16 2.07 -13.09
C PRO A 5 -54.31 2.29 -11.82
N VAL A 6 -54.88 1.98 -10.65
CA VAL A 6 -54.23 2.12 -9.34
C VAL A 6 -53.07 1.13 -9.16
N THR A 7 -53.18 -0.13 -9.63
CA THR A 7 -52.11 -1.13 -9.50
C THR A 7 -50.94 -0.86 -10.46
N ILE A 8 -51.18 -0.22 -11.60
CA ILE A 8 -50.12 0.18 -12.54
C ILE A 8 -49.30 1.36 -11.97
N SER A 9 -49.94 2.31 -11.31
CA SER A 9 -49.26 3.45 -10.66
C SER A 9 -48.41 3.02 -9.47
N LEU A 10 -48.89 2.06 -8.68
CA LEU A 10 -48.18 1.54 -7.51
C LEU A 10 -46.91 0.78 -7.92
N ASN A 11 -46.99 -0.02 -8.99
CA ASN A 11 -45.83 -0.73 -9.54
C ASN A 11 -44.77 0.24 -10.08
N LYS A 12 -45.15 1.31 -10.80
CA LYS A 12 -44.19 2.31 -11.29
C LYS A 12 -43.49 3.07 -10.14
N ALA A 13 -44.20 3.37 -9.05
CA ALA A 13 -43.62 3.99 -7.86
C ALA A 13 -42.64 3.05 -7.14
N LEU A 14 -42.98 1.75 -7.03
CA LEU A 14 -42.09 0.72 -6.48
C LEU A 14 -40.81 0.54 -7.33
N TRP A 15 -40.92 0.53 -8.67
CA TRP A 15 -39.77 0.48 -9.56
C TRP A 15 -38.90 1.74 -9.49
N ALA A 16 -39.50 2.92 -9.37
CA ALA A 16 -38.76 4.17 -9.20
C ALA A 16 -38.03 4.25 -7.85
N VAL A 17 -38.64 3.77 -6.77
CA VAL A 17 -38.00 3.66 -5.45
C VAL A 17 -36.88 2.62 -5.46
N PHE A 18 -37.07 1.47 -6.13
CA PHE A 18 -36.02 0.45 -6.29
C PHE A 18 -34.85 0.95 -7.14
N LEU A 19 -35.12 1.68 -8.22
CA LEU A 19 -34.10 2.35 -9.04
C LEU A 19 -33.38 3.46 -8.26
N LEU A 20 -34.09 4.26 -7.45
CA LEU A 20 -33.45 5.26 -6.58
C LEU A 20 -32.57 4.60 -5.52
N LEU A 21 -33.06 3.53 -4.87
CA LEU A 21 -32.32 2.80 -3.83
C LEU A 21 -31.06 2.14 -4.37
N THR A 22 -31.13 1.54 -5.57
CA THR A 22 -29.96 0.96 -6.25
C THR A 22 -28.97 2.04 -6.73
N PHE A 23 -29.45 3.19 -7.21
CA PHE A 23 -28.58 4.34 -7.54
C PHE A 23 -27.90 4.93 -6.29
N THR A 24 -28.60 5.03 -5.16
CA THR A 24 -28.04 5.54 -3.91
C THR A 24 -27.05 4.57 -3.26
N ALA A 25 -27.31 3.26 -3.29
CA ALA A 25 -26.38 2.26 -2.75
C ALA A 25 -25.11 2.14 -3.62
N ALA A 26 -25.26 2.17 -4.95
CA ALA A 26 -24.12 2.18 -5.86
C ALA A 26 -23.28 3.46 -5.71
N ASN A 27 -23.90 4.63 -5.51
CA ASN A 27 -23.16 5.88 -5.26
C ASN A 27 -22.56 5.95 -3.85
N ALA A 28 -23.20 5.41 -2.82
CA ALA A 28 -22.63 5.35 -1.48
C ALA A 28 -21.38 4.45 -1.44
N ALA A 29 -21.45 3.26 -2.04
CA ALA A 29 -20.29 2.38 -2.19
C ALA A 29 -19.15 3.01 -3.01
N ARG A 30 -19.48 3.83 -4.03
CA ARG A 30 -18.51 4.59 -4.86
C ARG A 30 -17.98 5.87 -4.19
N VAL A 31 -18.65 6.38 -3.17
CA VAL A 31 -18.20 7.52 -2.36
C VAL A 31 -17.27 7.04 -1.25
N ASP A 32 -17.57 5.88 -0.65
CA ASP A 32 -16.74 5.21 0.35
C ASP A 32 -15.42 4.68 -0.24
N SER A 33 -15.50 4.07 -1.44
CA SER A 33 -14.30 3.61 -2.16
C SER A 33 -13.33 4.73 -2.58
N ARG A 34 -13.76 6.00 -2.60
CA ARG A 34 -12.91 7.15 -2.98
C ARG A 34 -11.99 7.63 -1.85
N LYS A 35 -12.08 7.04 -0.66
CA LYS A 35 -11.21 7.32 0.48
C LYS A 35 -10.43 6.09 0.94
N SER A 36 -10.27 5.08 0.09
CA SER A 36 -9.43 3.93 0.40
C SER A 36 -8.01 4.15 -0.12
N THR A 37 -7.04 3.98 0.76
CA THR A 37 -5.61 4.05 0.45
C THR A 37 -4.96 2.71 0.74
N ALA A 38 -4.11 2.24 -0.17
CA ALA A 38 -3.16 1.16 0.07
C ALA A 38 -1.74 1.64 -0.20
N VAL A 39 -0.79 1.15 0.60
CA VAL A 39 0.64 1.37 0.41
C VAL A 39 1.32 0.02 0.27
N PHE A 40 2.05 -0.20 -0.82
CA PHE A 40 2.76 -1.44 -1.09
C PHE A 40 4.09 -1.20 -1.84
N TYR A 41 5.23 -1.47 -1.19
CA TYR A 41 6.57 -1.27 -1.74
C TYR A 41 7.26 -2.57 -2.15
N GLY A 42 6.69 -3.72 -1.84
CA GLY A 42 7.26 -5.02 -2.19
C GLY A 42 7.27 -5.32 -3.69
N PRO A 43 8.07 -6.32 -4.13
CA PRO A 43 7.94 -6.91 -5.45
C PRO A 43 6.68 -7.78 -5.54
N ASN A 44 6.35 -8.26 -6.76
CA ASN A 44 5.18 -9.13 -7.02
C ASN A 44 3.87 -8.49 -6.58
N LEU A 45 3.58 -7.31 -7.13
CA LEU A 45 2.46 -6.46 -6.78
C LEU A 45 1.13 -7.24 -6.82
N PRO A 46 0.35 -7.28 -5.72
CA PRO A 46 -0.94 -7.97 -5.69
C PRO A 46 -2.02 -7.14 -6.39
N THR A 47 -1.96 -7.07 -7.72
CA THR A 47 -2.82 -6.19 -8.54
C THR A 47 -4.31 -6.50 -8.39
N ASP A 48 -4.67 -7.78 -8.21
CA ASP A 48 -6.06 -8.22 -8.00
C ASP A 48 -6.68 -7.65 -6.71
N VAL A 49 -5.85 -7.37 -5.70
CA VAL A 49 -6.27 -6.76 -4.44
C VAL A 49 -6.12 -5.24 -4.48
N LEU A 50 -4.95 -4.73 -4.88
CA LEU A 50 -4.66 -3.30 -4.85
C LEU A 50 -5.51 -2.49 -5.81
N SER A 51 -5.92 -3.07 -6.94
CA SER A 51 -6.81 -2.41 -7.93
C SER A 51 -8.19 -2.06 -7.38
N GLN A 52 -8.57 -2.57 -6.20
CA GLN A 52 -9.84 -2.26 -5.54
C GLN A 52 -9.76 -0.98 -4.70
N PHE A 53 -8.56 -0.42 -4.48
CA PHE A 53 -8.34 0.81 -3.72
C PHE A 53 -8.34 2.04 -4.63
N SER A 54 -8.82 3.18 -4.12
CA SER A 54 -8.78 4.44 -4.89
C SER A 54 -7.38 5.03 -5.00
N ARG A 55 -6.61 5.03 -3.90
CA ARG A 55 -5.22 5.53 -3.88
C ARG A 55 -4.28 4.37 -3.62
N ILE A 56 -3.31 4.20 -4.50
CA ILE A 56 -2.36 3.09 -4.43
C ILE A 56 -0.95 3.68 -4.48
N ILE A 57 -0.24 3.63 -3.35
CA ILE A 57 1.11 4.18 -3.22
C ILE A 57 2.11 3.02 -3.37
N VAL A 58 3.06 3.16 -4.30
CA VAL A 58 3.97 2.07 -4.69
C VAL A 58 5.41 2.54 -4.87
N GLU A 59 6.37 1.63 -4.66
CA GLU A 59 7.75 1.82 -5.12
C GLU A 59 7.83 1.53 -6.61
N ALA A 60 8.01 2.57 -7.43
CA ALA A 60 7.94 2.45 -8.89
C ALA A 60 9.00 1.51 -9.47
N ASP A 61 10.16 1.37 -8.82
CA ASP A 61 11.21 0.43 -9.23
C ASP A 61 10.76 -1.05 -9.18
N ASN A 62 9.68 -1.36 -8.44
CA ASN A 62 9.14 -2.71 -8.25
C ASN A 62 7.87 -2.97 -9.07
N VAL A 63 7.36 -1.99 -9.82
CA VAL A 63 6.12 -2.10 -10.59
C VAL A 63 6.41 -2.30 -12.07
N LYS A 64 5.86 -3.36 -12.65
CA LYS A 64 5.94 -3.61 -14.10
C LYS A 64 4.87 -2.79 -14.83
N ARG A 65 5.13 -2.49 -16.10
CA ARG A 65 4.21 -1.65 -16.88
C ARG A 65 2.78 -2.20 -16.96
N HIS A 66 2.62 -3.51 -17.17
CA HIS A 66 1.30 -4.14 -17.22
C HIS A 66 0.58 -4.12 -15.87
N GLU A 67 1.31 -4.21 -14.75
CA GLU A 67 0.74 -4.10 -13.39
C GLU A 67 0.19 -2.69 -13.17
N LEU A 68 0.96 -1.64 -13.55
CA LEU A 68 0.50 -0.25 -13.50
C LEU A 68 -0.75 -0.02 -14.37
N ASP A 69 -0.74 -0.54 -15.60
CA ASP A 69 -1.87 -0.41 -16.52
C ASP A 69 -3.13 -1.12 -15.95
N GLU A 70 -2.98 -2.27 -15.31
CA GLU A 70 -4.07 -3.01 -14.66
C GLU A 70 -4.66 -2.25 -13.46
N LEU A 71 -3.82 -1.69 -12.58
CA LEU A 71 -4.30 -0.89 -11.45
C LEU A 71 -5.15 0.30 -11.92
N ARG A 72 -4.69 0.98 -12.97
CA ARG A 72 -5.37 2.15 -13.54
C ARG A 72 -6.64 1.78 -14.29
N ALA A 73 -6.65 0.67 -15.02
CA ALA A 73 -7.84 0.21 -15.75
C ALA A 73 -9.02 -0.07 -14.82
N ASN A 74 -8.75 -0.43 -13.57
CA ASN A 74 -9.75 -0.63 -12.52
C ASN A 74 -10.12 0.66 -11.75
N GLY A 75 -9.55 1.80 -12.15
CA GLY A 75 -9.87 3.12 -11.58
C GLY A 75 -9.00 3.56 -10.41
N GLY A 76 -7.91 2.86 -10.12
CA GLY A 76 -6.96 3.23 -9.07
C GLY A 76 -6.04 4.39 -9.49
N ASP A 77 -5.94 5.40 -8.64
CA ASP A 77 -4.95 6.47 -8.73
C ASP A 77 -3.63 5.99 -8.12
N VAL A 78 -2.62 5.78 -8.98
CA VAL A 78 -1.33 5.23 -8.56
C VAL A 78 -0.32 6.35 -8.31
N PHE A 79 0.23 6.36 -7.09
CA PHE A 79 1.24 7.30 -6.62
C PHE A 79 2.59 6.62 -6.52
N ALA A 80 3.60 7.17 -7.19
CA ALA A 80 4.98 6.70 -7.03
C ALA A 80 5.59 7.28 -5.74
N TYR A 81 6.18 6.42 -4.91
CA TYR A 81 6.99 6.83 -3.77
C TYR A 81 8.19 7.66 -4.25
N LEU A 82 8.41 8.80 -3.59
CA LEU A 82 9.51 9.71 -3.86
C LEU A 82 10.06 10.29 -2.55
N SER A 83 11.23 9.79 -2.14
CA SER A 83 12.02 10.43 -1.08
C SER A 83 12.66 11.71 -1.62
N VAL A 84 12.22 12.87 -1.12
CA VAL A 84 12.67 14.18 -1.62
C VAL A 84 13.91 14.70 -0.88
N GLY A 85 13.99 14.42 0.42
CA GLY A 85 15.04 14.89 1.32
C GLY A 85 16.15 13.87 1.59
N GLU A 86 15.94 12.59 1.27
CA GLU A 86 16.95 11.56 1.48
C GLU A 86 17.16 10.64 0.28
N VAL A 87 18.35 10.03 0.22
CA VAL A 87 18.69 8.99 -0.75
C VAL A 87 19.24 7.76 -0.04
N SER A 88 18.64 6.60 -0.29
CA SER A 88 19.20 5.31 0.11
C SER A 88 20.36 4.88 -0.82
N PRO A 89 21.48 4.36 -0.26
CA PRO A 89 22.57 3.74 -1.03
C PRO A 89 22.13 2.57 -1.92
N THR A 90 20.95 2.01 -1.69
CA THR A 90 20.40 0.89 -2.47
C THR A 90 19.77 1.34 -3.80
N ARG A 91 19.58 2.63 -4.03
CA ARG A 91 19.02 3.15 -5.29
C ARG A 91 19.97 2.85 -6.45
N LYS A 92 19.42 2.34 -7.56
CA LYS A 92 20.19 1.99 -8.78
C LYS A 92 21.02 3.16 -9.35
N TRP A 93 20.61 4.39 -9.05
CA TRP A 93 21.24 5.63 -9.52
C TRP A 93 22.06 6.35 -8.44
N PHE A 94 22.33 5.70 -7.30
CA PHE A 94 23.05 6.31 -6.18
C PHE A 94 24.44 6.82 -6.56
N ASP A 95 25.12 6.13 -7.48
CA ASP A 95 26.44 6.51 -8.01
C ASP A 95 26.46 7.87 -8.74
N LYS A 96 25.29 8.39 -9.14
CA LYS A 96 25.14 9.71 -9.76
C LYS A 96 25.06 10.85 -8.76
N ILE A 97 24.92 10.56 -7.47
CA ILE A 97 24.78 11.57 -6.42
C ILE A 97 26.13 12.24 -6.14
N GLN A 98 26.16 13.56 -6.29
CA GLN A 98 27.38 14.33 -6.04
C GLN A 98 27.55 14.61 -4.55
N PRO A 99 28.77 14.48 -3.99
CA PRO A 99 29.02 14.79 -2.58
C PRO A 99 28.59 16.21 -2.16
N SER A 100 28.66 17.17 -3.09
CA SER A 100 28.23 18.55 -2.86
C SER A 100 26.72 18.73 -2.65
N TRP A 101 25.92 17.70 -2.89
CA TRP A 101 24.47 17.72 -2.69
C TRP A 101 24.07 17.14 -1.33
N VAL A 102 25.01 16.63 -0.53
CA VAL A 102 24.74 15.87 0.69
C VAL A 102 25.04 16.73 1.92
N LEU A 103 24.05 16.87 2.81
CA LEU A 103 24.20 17.52 4.12
C LEU A 103 24.87 16.58 5.15
N GLY A 104 24.55 15.29 5.09
CA GLY A 104 25.17 14.27 5.93
C GLY A 104 24.43 12.93 5.93
N ASP A 105 24.72 12.09 6.91
CA ASP A 105 24.17 10.74 7.06
C ASP A 105 23.03 10.68 8.08
N ASN A 106 21.91 10.07 7.71
CA ASN A 106 20.89 9.62 8.65
C ASN A 106 21.11 8.14 8.98
N ARG A 107 21.84 7.88 10.08
CA ARG A 107 22.23 6.52 10.48
C ARG A 107 21.06 5.64 10.91
N VAL A 108 19.93 6.24 11.29
CA VAL A 108 18.74 5.47 11.67
C VAL A 108 18.16 4.77 10.45
N TRP A 109 18.22 5.39 9.27
CA TRP A 109 17.62 4.89 8.02
C TRP A 109 18.65 4.44 6.97
N ASP A 110 19.94 4.51 7.28
CA ASP A 110 21.04 4.22 6.36
C ASP A 110 20.90 4.99 5.05
N SER A 111 20.69 6.30 5.15
CA SER A 111 20.43 7.20 4.03
C SER A 111 21.31 8.45 4.08
N LYS A 112 21.45 9.12 2.92
CA LYS A 112 22.07 10.44 2.80
C LYS A 112 20.99 11.50 2.85
N VAL A 113 21.12 12.49 3.74
CA VAL A 113 20.25 13.67 3.76
C VAL A 113 20.77 14.68 2.76
N MET A 114 19.88 15.16 1.91
CA MET A 114 20.20 16.01 0.76
C MET A 114 19.99 17.49 1.07
N ASP A 115 20.84 18.33 0.45
CA ASP A 115 20.66 19.78 0.44
C ASP A 115 19.62 20.15 -0.62
N LEU A 116 18.40 20.49 -0.17
CA LEU A 116 17.29 20.84 -1.05
C LEU A 116 17.54 22.14 -1.81
N HIS A 117 18.40 23.02 -1.29
CA HIS A 117 18.80 24.26 -1.96
C HIS A 117 19.82 24.02 -3.08
N SER A 118 20.43 22.84 -3.16
CA SER A 118 21.41 22.54 -4.20
C SER A 118 20.76 22.52 -5.60
N PRO A 119 21.19 23.38 -6.55
CA PRO A 119 20.64 23.38 -7.90
C PRO A 119 20.84 22.06 -8.64
N GLY A 120 21.94 21.36 -8.33
CA GLY A 120 22.22 20.04 -8.90
C GLY A 120 21.25 18.98 -8.41
N TRP A 121 20.91 18.99 -7.11
CA TRP A 121 19.90 18.10 -6.55
C TRP A 121 18.51 18.38 -7.12
N GLN A 122 18.09 19.65 -7.19
CA GLN A 122 16.79 20.01 -7.76
C GLN A 122 16.66 19.58 -9.22
N LYS A 123 17.72 19.81 -10.01
CA LYS A 123 17.77 19.36 -11.41
C LYS A 123 17.71 17.84 -11.51
N PHE A 124 18.44 17.12 -10.66
CA PHE A 124 18.43 15.66 -10.63
C PHE A 124 17.05 15.11 -10.27
N MET A 125 16.40 15.66 -9.23
CA MET A 125 15.03 15.30 -8.85
C MET A 125 14.05 15.47 -10.01
N MET A 126 14.09 16.62 -10.69
CA MET A 126 13.22 16.88 -11.84
C MET A 126 13.53 15.93 -13.01
N GLU A 127 14.75 15.97 -13.54
CA GLU A 127 15.07 15.35 -14.84
C GLU A 127 15.36 13.85 -14.76
N SER A 128 15.90 13.37 -13.63
CA SER A 128 16.33 11.98 -13.49
C SER A 128 15.34 11.11 -12.72
N ILE A 129 14.33 11.70 -12.06
CA ILE A 129 13.33 10.96 -11.28
C ILE A 129 11.92 11.32 -11.72
N VAL A 130 11.50 12.58 -11.60
CA VAL A 130 10.13 13.00 -11.87
C VAL A 130 9.77 12.88 -13.35
N ASP A 131 10.61 13.38 -14.26
CA ASP A 131 10.40 13.27 -15.71
C ASP A 131 10.23 11.78 -16.12
N PRO A 132 11.11 10.82 -15.75
CA PRO A 132 10.89 9.39 -16.00
C PRO A 132 9.62 8.80 -15.40
N LEU A 133 9.23 9.18 -14.17
CA LEU A 133 7.99 8.70 -13.56
C LEU A 133 6.75 9.17 -14.34
N TRP A 134 6.77 10.42 -14.80
CA TRP A 134 5.71 10.96 -15.65
C TRP A 134 5.58 10.20 -16.97
N GLU A 135 6.70 9.95 -17.65
CA GLU A 135 6.76 9.16 -18.90
C GLU A 135 6.34 7.70 -18.69
N ALA A 136 6.68 7.12 -17.53
CA ALA A 136 6.22 5.80 -17.13
C ALA A 136 4.70 5.74 -16.87
N GLY A 137 4.03 6.89 -16.80
CA GLY A 137 2.57 7.00 -16.73
C GLY A 137 2.01 7.32 -15.34
N TYR A 138 2.87 7.60 -14.35
CA TYR A 138 2.43 8.05 -13.04
C TYR A 138 1.84 9.47 -13.11
N ARG A 139 0.76 9.69 -12.36
CA ARG A 139 0.09 11.00 -12.22
C ARG A 139 -0.03 11.42 -10.76
N GLY A 140 0.60 10.66 -9.86
CA GLY A 140 0.67 10.94 -8.44
C GLY A 140 2.08 10.69 -7.92
N LEU A 141 2.53 11.54 -6.99
CA LEU A 141 3.74 11.31 -6.19
C LEU A 141 3.39 11.28 -4.70
N PHE A 142 3.94 10.30 -3.98
CA PHE A 142 3.96 10.28 -2.53
C PHE A 142 5.32 10.82 -2.06
N LEU A 143 5.30 12.01 -1.48
CA LEU A 143 6.48 12.79 -1.13
C LEU A 143 6.89 12.46 0.30
N ASP A 144 8.06 11.83 0.44
CA ASP A 144 8.59 11.40 1.73
C ASP A 144 9.85 12.19 2.12
N THR A 145 10.25 12.11 3.39
CA THR A 145 11.47 12.74 3.95
C THR A 145 11.51 14.26 3.82
N MET A 146 10.34 14.89 3.80
CA MET A 146 10.18 16.33 3.57
C MET A 146 10.72 17.20 4.72
N ASP A 147 11.03 16.61 5.87
CA ASP A 147 11.53 17.27 7.08
C ASP A 147 12.98 16.85 7.44
N SER A 148 13.61 15.97 6.66
CA SER A 148 14.94 15.42 6.98
C SER A 148 16.05 16.47 7.06
N PHE A 149 15.91 17.60 6.37
CA PHE A 149 16.85 18.72 6.48
C PHE A 149 17.00 19.26 7.91
N LYS A 150 15.99 19.06 8.77
CA LYS A 150 16.04 19.48 10.18
C LYS A 150 17.13 18.79 10.98
N LEU A 151 17.61 17.62 10.53
CA LEU A 151 18.74 16.93 11.14
C LEU A 151 20.06 17.72 11.04
N PHE A 152 20.16 18.63 10.06
CA PHE A 152 21.40 19.37 9.76
C PHE A 152 21.24 20.90 9.77
N ALA A 153 20.01 21.42 9.76
CA ALA A 153 19.74 22.84 9.92
C ALA A 153 20.18 23.32 11.32
N LYS A 154 21.15 24.25 11.38
CA LYS A 154 21.72 24.74 12.64
C LYS A 154 20.96 25.90 13.26
N ASN A 155 20.09 26.54 12.47
CA ASN A 155 19.30 27.70 12.86
C ASN A 155 18.09 27.86 11.93
N GLU A 156 17.15 28.69 12.36
CA GLU A 156 15.92 28.95 11.61
C GLU A 156 16.14 29.48 10.19
N ARG A 157 17.24 30.21 9.95
CA ARG A 157 17.52 30.73 8.59
C ARG A 157 17.82 29.58 7.64
N GLN A 158 18.69 28.65 8.03
CA GLN A 158 19.00 27.47 7.21
C GLN A 158 17.77 26.59 7.01
N GLU A 159 16.96 26.42 8.05
CA GLU A 159 15.69 25.70 7.94
C GLU A 159 14.74 26.35 6.92
N ARG A 160 14.58 27.68 6.98
CA ARG A 160 13.77 28.44 6.02
C ARG A 160 14.29 28.33 4.58
N GLU A 161 15.61 28.34 4.39
CA GLU A 161 16.22 28.15 3.07
C GLU A 161 15.87 26.77 2.48
N GLN A 162 15.90 25.71 3.29
CA GLN A 162 15.52 24.35 2.87
C GLN A 162 14.01 24.23 2.58
N VAL A 163 13.17 24.81 3.44
CA VAL A 163 11.71 24.88 3.24
C VAL A 163 11.37 25.59 1.92
N GLN A 164 11.96 26.76 1.65
CA GLN A 164 11.73 27.50 0.41
C GLN A 164 12.20 26.72 -0.82
N ALA A 165 13.31 26.01 -0.72
CA ALA A 165 13.82 25.19 -1.79
C ALA A 165 12.90 24.00 -2.10
N LEU A 166 12.37 23.32 -1.07
CA LEU A 166 11.38 22.25 -1.22
C LEU A 166 10.10 22.77 -1.90
N VAL A 167 9.55 23.89 -1.41
CA VAL A 167 8.36 24.53 -1.99
C VAL A 167 8.60 24.87 -3.47
N SER A 168 9.77 25.43 -3.80
CA SER A 168 10.13 25.79 -5.17
C SER A 168 10.22 24.57 -6.09
N LEU A 169 10.79 23.46 -5.62
CA LEU A 169 10.85 22.21 -6.36
C LEU A 169 9.44 21.67 -6.65
N LEU A 170 8.57 21.59 -5.64
CA LEU A 170 7.20 21.07 -5.80
C LEU A 170 6.36 21.95 -6.74
N GLN A 171 6.50 23.28 -6.65
CA GLN A 171 5.86 24.21 -7.58
C GLN A 171 6.41 24.06 -9.00
N ALA A 172 7.71 23.83 -9.16
CA ALA A 172 8.29 23.57 -10.47
C ALA A 172 7.76 22.26 -11.08
N ILE A 173 7.61 21.19 -10.27
CA ILE A 173 7.03 19.93 -10.73
C ILE A 173 5.59 20.15 -11.18
N HIS A 174 4.76 20.78 -10.36
CA HIS A 174 3.37 21.05 -10.70
C HIS A 174 3.23 21.96 -11.93
N LYS A 175 4.09 22.97 -12.06
CA LYS A 175 4.11 23.85 -13.25
C LYS A 175 4.44 23.07 -14.52
N ARG A 176 5.37 22.11 -14.45
CA ARG A 176 5.75 21.27 -15.59
C ARG A 176 4.70 20.21 -15.90
N TYR A 177 4.09 19.65 -14.86
CA TYR A 177 3.11 18.57 -14.91
C TYR A 177 1.85 18.94 -14.11
N PRO A 178 0.94 19.75 -14.69
CA PRO A 178 -0.22 20.26 -13.94
C PRO A 178 -1.20 19.19 -13.45
N GLU A 179 -1.20 18.01 -14.08
CA GLU A 179 -2.03 16.86 -13.64
C GLU A 179 -1.37 16.04 -12.53
N MET A 180 -0.11 16.34 -12.16
CA MET A 180 0.59 15.61 -11.11
C MET A 180 -0.02 15.97 -9.75
N ARG A 181 -0.52 14.94 -9.06
CA ARG A 181 -1.11 15.03 -7.72
C ARG A 181 -0.07 14.66 -6.66
N PHE A 182 -0.17 15.25 -5.48
CA PHE A 182 0.78 15.01 -4.40
C PHE A 182 0.08 14.50 -3.14
N ILE A 183 0.70 13.50 -2.52
CA ILE A 183 0.43 13.10 -1.14
C ILE A 183 1.71 13.38 -0.35
N ALA A 184 1.61 14.16 0.71
CA ALA A 184 2.73 14.56 1.54
C ALA A 184 2.84 13.66 2.77
N ASN A 185 3.97 12.98 3.01
CA ASN A 185 4.25 12.39 4.31
C ASN A 185 4.79 13.47 5.26
N ARG A 186 3.98 13.88 6.23
CA ARG A 186 4.25 14.97 7.17
C ARG A 186 4.62 16.28 6.44
N GLY A 187 5.81 16.84 6.73
CA GLY A 187 6.27 18.13 6.18
C GLY A 187 5.43 19.33 6.63
N PHE A 188 4.99 19.36 7.88
CA PHE A 188 4.08 20.39 8.42
C PHE A 188 4.55 21.83 8.16
N GLU A 189 5.86 22.04 8.04
CA GLU A 189 6.49 23.33 7.76
C GLU A 189 6.19 23.85 6.36
N VAL A 190 6.03 22.95 5.38
CA VAL A 190 5.79 23.32 3.98
C VAL A 190 4.32 23.39 3.63
N LEU A 191 3.46 22.65 4.36
CA LEU A 191 2.02 22.56 4.08
C LEU A 191 1.32 23.91 3.89
N PRO A 192 1.59 24.98 4.66
CA PRO A 192 0.97 26.28 4.42
C PRO A 192 1.22 26.86 3.02
N SER A 193 2.34 26.48 2.39
CA SER A 193 2.77 26.99 1.07
C SER A 193 2.40 26.08 -0.09
N ILE A 194 2.15 24.79 0.15
CA ILE A 194 1.88 23.81 -0.91
C ILE A 194 0.57 23.04 -0.71
N GLY A 195 -0.21 23.33 0.34
CA GLY A 195 -1.45 22.61 0.64
C GLY A 195 -2.48 22.62 -0.48
N TYR A 196 -2.47 23.65 -1.34
CA TYR A 196 -3.33 23.73 -2.53
C TYR A 196 -2.92 22.77 -3.66
N LEU A 197 -1.71 22.21 -3.59
CA LEU A 197 -1.19 21.19 -4.51
C LEU A 197 -1.42 19.76 -4.00
N LEU A 198 -1.79 19.63 -2.72
CA LEU A 198 -1.92 18.34 -2.07
C LEU A 198 -3.33 17.80 -2.20
N GLU A 199 -3.40 16.50 -2.37
CA GLU A 199 -4.64 15.74 -2.22
C GLU A 199 -4.80 15.19 -0.81
N ALA A 200 -3.71 14.72 -0.21
CA ALA A 200 -3.71 14.14 1.11
C ALA A 200 -2.39 14.41 1.85
N VAL A 201 -2.45 14.34 3.17
CA VAL A 201 -1.28 14.32 4.06
C VAL A 201 -1.27 12.99 4.79
N ALA A 202 -0.17 12.25 4.65
CA ALA A 202 0.12 11.06 5.43
C ALA A 202 0.91 11.41 6.69
N ALA A 203 0.79 10.58 7.74
CA ALA A 203 1.67 10.62 8.89
C ALA A 203 1.91 9.21 9.43
N GLU A 204 3.14 8.98 9.89
CA GLU A 204 3.58 7.73 10.51
C GLU A 204 4.26 8.05 11.85
N SER A 205 3.98 7.39 12.96
CA SER A 205 2.79 6.59 13.24
C SER A 205 1.97 7.30 14.31
N LEU A 206 0.66 7.07 14.32
CA LEU A 206 -0.24 7.65 15.29
C LEU A 206 -0.30 6.80 16.56
N PHE A 207 -0.73 5.53 16.49
CA PHE A 207 -0.92 4.68 17.67
C PHE A 207 0.10 3.55 17.75
N GLU A 208 0.37 2.86 16.65
CA GLU A 208 1.29 1.72 16.58
C GLU A 208 2.44 2.02 15.62
N SER A 209 3.66 1.98 16.14
CA SER A 209 4.87 2.46 15.48
C SER A 209 5.92 1.37 15.31
N TRP A 210 6.90 1.68 14.47
CA TRP A 210 8.12 0.91 14.31
C TRP A 210 9.33 1.73 14.76
N ASP A 211 10.06 1.22 15.74
CA ASP A 211 11.35 1.79 16.12
C ASP A 211 12.42 1.25 15.17
N ASN A 212 12.83 2.05 14.19
CA ASN A 212 13.79 1.61 13.18
C ASN A 212 15.21 1.38 13.72
N GLY A 213 15.58 2.05 14.83
CA GLY A 213 16.88 1.87 15.47
C GLY A 213 16.96 0.56 16.26
N LEU A 214 15.88 0.21 16.96
CA LEU A 214 15.79 -1.01 17.78
C LEU A 214 15.16 -2.20 17.05
N LYS A 215 14.56 -1.97 15.88
CA LYS A 215 13.84 -2.95 15.06
C LYS A 215 12.72 -3.66 15.84
N VAL A 216 11.90 -2.87 16.53
CA VAL A 216 10.79 -3.38 17.35
C VAL A 216 9.50 -2.59 17.12
N TYR A 217 8.37 -3.29 17.14
CA TYR A 217 7.04 -2.70 17.15
C TYR A 217 6.74 -2.12 18.54
N ARG A 218 6.14 -0.93 18.59
CA ARG A 218 5.79 -0.24 19.85
C ARG A 218 4.54 0.61 19.70
N GLU A 219 3.74 0.68 20.75
CA GLU A 219 2.76 1.74 20.88
C GLU A 219 3.49 3.09 21.03
N THR A 220 2.97 4.12 20.37
CA THR A 220 3.46 5.50 20.51
C THR A 220 3.14 6.04 21.91
N LYS A 221 3.89 7.04 22.36
CA LYS A 221 3.62 7.67 23.66
C LYS A 221 2.39 8.57 23.58
N SER A 222 1.69 8.73 24.70
CA SER A 222 0.51 9.61 24.76
C SER A 222 0.83 11.04 24.35
N GLU A 223 1.99 11.57 24.74
CA GLU A 223 2.38 12.94 24.40
C GLU A 223 2.64 13.11 22.89
N ASP A 224 3.21 12.09 22.25
CA ASP A 224 3.47 12.08 20.81
C ASP A 224 2.15 11.91 20.02
N GLN A 225 1.21 11.11 20.55
CA GLN A 225 -0.15 10.97 20.03
C GLN A 225 -0.90 12.30 20.07
N ASP A 226 -0.97 12.94 21.24
CA ASP A 226 -1.67 14.20 21.44
C ASP A 226 -1.10 15.29 20.52
N TRP A 227 0.24 15.40 20.47
CA TRP A 227 0.90 16.36 19.58
C TRP A 227 0.57 16.11 18.10
N LEU A 228 0.62 14.85 17.64
CA LEU A 228 0.35 14.55 16.24
C LEU A 228 -1.13 14.76 15.90
N LEU A 229 -2.06 14.37 16.77
CA LEU A 229 -3.49 14.63 16.62
C LEU A 229 -3.76 16.14 16.47
N ASP A 230 -3.14 16.96 17.32
CA ASP A 230 -3.26 18.41 17.24
C ASP A 230 -2.75 18.96 15.90
N GLN A 231 -1.60 18.50 15.41
CA GLN A 231 -1.08 18.91 14.09
C GLN A 231 -2.06 18.52 12.96
N LEU A 232 -2.52 17.26 12.96
CA LEU A 232 -3.39 16.73 11.91
C LEU A 232 -4.77 17.41 11.90
N HIS A 233 -5.33 17.69 13.07
CA HIS A 233 -6.58 18.46 13.19
C HIS A 233 -6.41 19.89 12.67
N GLN A 234 -5.27 20.53 12.94
CA GLN A 234 -4.97 21.85 12.38
C GLN A 234 -4.83 21.82 10.85
N VAL A 235 -4.20 20.79 10.29
CA VAL A 235 -4.11 20.59 8.84
C VAL A 235 -5.51 20.46 8.23
N LYS A 236 -6.33 19.55 8.78
CA LYS A 236 -7.69 19.29 8.30
C LYS A 236 -8.61 20.52 8.42
N ALA A 237 -8.39 21.37 9.42
CA ALA A 237 -9.14 22.61 9.60
C ALA A 237 -8.76 23.72 8.59
N LYS A 238 -7.52 23.71 8.07
CA LYS A 238 -6.98 24.76 7.21
C LYS A 238 -6.92 24.38 5.73
N LEU A 239 -6.82 23.09 5.43
CA LEU A 239 -6.58 22.56 4.09
C LEU A 239 -7.65 21.52 3.72
N PRO A 240 -8.15 21.54 2.47
CA PRO A 240 -9.16 20.57 1.99
C PRO A 240 -8.50 19.24 1.58
N VAL A 241 -7.70 18.66 2.47
CA VAL A 241 -6.94 17.42 2.23
C VAL A 241 -7.48 16.28 3.09
N ASP A 242 -7.39 15.06 2.58
CA ASP A 242 -7.57 13.88 3.42
C ASP A 242 -6.33 13.66 4.30
N ILE A 243 -6.51 13.05 5.46
CA ILE A 243 -5.42 12.62 6.33
C ILE A 243 -5.32 11.10 6.27
N ILE A 244 -4.13 10.59 5.97
CA ILE A 244 -3.82 9.15 5.94
C ILE A 244 -2.89 8.84 7.12
N ILE A 245 -3.17 7.78 7.86
CA ILE A 245 -2.29 7.31 8.94
C ILE A 245 -1.72 5.96 8.56
N ILE A 246 -0.39 5.85 8.59
CA ILE A 246 0.33 4.61 8.36
C ILE A 246 0.91 4.14 9.70
N ASP A 247 0.35 3.05 10.22
CA ASP A 247 0.75 2.44 11.49
C ASP A 247 1.29 1.03 11.25
N TYR A 248 2.11 0.56 12.19
CA TYR A 248 2.86 -0.68 12.05
C TYR A 248 2.51 -1.69 13.12
N VAL A 249 2.01 -2.86 12.69
CA VAL A 249 1.64 -3.98 13.56
C VAL A 249 2.23 -5.27 13.00
N GLU A 250 2.57 -6.22 13.88
CA GLU A 250 3.13 -7.50 13.46
C GLU A 250 2.16 -8.30 12.57
N PRO A 251 2.64 -9.02 11.54
CA PRO A 251 1.80 -9.73 10.56
C PRO A 251 0.71 -10.63 11.18
N GLN A 252 1.07 -11.37 12.23
CA GLN A 252 0.19 -12.32 12.93
C GLN A 252 -0.86 -11.66 13.84
N LYS A 253 -0.82 -10.33 14.00
CA LYS A 253 -1.76 -9.59 14.87
C LYS A 253 -2.76 -8.78 14.04
N ARG A 254 -3.34 -9.39 13.00
CA ARG A 254 -4.32 -8.71 12.12
C ARG A 254 -5.53 -8.16 12.87
N ASP A 255 -6.05 -8.87 13.88
CA ASP A 255 -7.11 -8.37 14.77
C ASP A 255 -6.72 -7.07 15.52
N LYS A 256 -5.43 -6.92 15.85
CA LYS A 256 -4.91 -5.69 16.46
C LYS A 256 -4.87 -4.58 15.41
N ALA A 257 -4.41 -4.88 14.20
CA ALA A 257 -4.40 -3.93 13.08
C ALA A 257 -5.82 -3.41 12.76
N GLU A 258 -6.85 -4.26 12.79
CA GLU A 258 -8.26 -3.85 12.61
C GLU A 258 -8.75 -2.92 13.73
N LYS A 259 -8.39 -3.20 14.99
CA LYS A 259 -8.72 -2.31 16.12
C LYS A 259 -8.05 -0.95 15.98
N VAL A 260 -6.80 -0.92 15.51
CA VAL A 260 -6.05 0.32 15.24
C VAL A 260 -6.66 1.08 14.07
N ALA A 261 -7.03 0.41 12.97
CA ALA A 261 -7.78 1.01 11.86
C ALA A 261 -9.06 1.69 12.34
N SER A 262 -9.82 1.00 13.20
CA SER A 262 -11.05 1.55 13.77
C SER A 262 -10.80 2.77 14.67
N ARG A 263 -9.70 2.78 15.46
CA ARG A 263 -9.31 3.95 16.26
C ARG A 263 -9.00 5.15 15.36
N ILE A 264 -8.17 4.97 14.34
CA ILE A 264 -7.80 6.03 13.37
C ILE A 264 -9.03 6.57 12.65
N THR A 265 -9.94 5.69 12.22
CA THR A 265 -11.17 6.07 11.53
C THR A 265 -12.08 6.94 12.40
N LYS A 266 -12.11 6.70 13.73
CA LYS A 266 -12.90 7.52 14.67
C LYS A 266 -12.39 8.95 14.80
N GLU A 267 -11.10 9.20 14.57
CA GLU A 267 -10.54 10.55 14.43
C GLU A 267 -10.89 11.20 13.07
N GLY A 268 -11.55 10.45 12.19
CA GLY A 268 -11.92 10.87 10.85
C GLY A 268 -10.73 10.92 9.89
N PHE A 269 -9.76 10.02 10.08
CA PHE A 269 -8.60 9.82 9.20
C PHE A 269 -8.71 8.48 8.47
N ILE A 270 -7.94 8.31 7.39
CA ILE A 270 -7.90 7.10 6.57
C ILE A 270 -6.77 6.18 7.09
N PRO A 271 -7.08 4.99 7.64
CA PRO A 271 -6.06 4.08 8.13
C PRO A 271 -5.41 3.23 7.03
N TRP A 272 -4.12 2.98 7.18
CA TRP A 272 -3.41 1.87 6.54
C TRP A 272 -2.43 1.25 7.53
N ILE A 273 -2.72 0.05 8.02
CA ILE A 273 -1.88 -0.65 8.99
C ILE A 273 -1.19 -1.81 8.30
N SER A 274 0.13 -1.81 8.33
CA SER A 274 0.94 -2.84 7.68
C SER A 274 2.21 -3.10 8.51
N ILE A 275 3.24 -3.59 7.85
CA ILE A 275 4.58 -3.77 8.40
C ILE A 275 5.54 -2.70 7.86
N PRO A 276 6.70 -2.48 8.50
CA PRO A 276 7.63 -1.40 8.15
C PRO A 276 8.17 -1.49 6.72
N ALA A 277 8.29 -2.70 6.18
CA ALA A 277 8.75 -2.92 4.81
C ALA A 277 7.68 -2.58 3.76
N LEU A 278 6.42 -2.44 4.18
CA LEU A 278 5.27 -2.17 3.32
C LEU A 278 5.14 -3.18 2.16
N ASP A 279 5.58 -4.42 2.34
CA ASP A 279 5.48 -5.51 1.36
C ASP A 279 4.40 -6.56 1.75
N MET A 280 3.41 -6.10 2.50
CA MET A 280 2.24 -6.86 2.94
C MET A 280 0.96 -6.07 2.66
N VAL A 281 -0.10 -6.75 2.22
CA VAL A 281 -1.42 -6.13 2.12
C VAL A 281 -1.94 -5.85 3.53
N GLY A 282 -1.97 -4.55 3.86
CA GLY A 282 -2.36 -4.05 5.15
C GLY A 282 -3.85 -4.18 5.47
N VAL A 283 -4.24 -3.49 6.53
CA VAL A 283 -5.62 -3.32 6.98
C VAL A 283 -5.96 -1.84 6.88
N GLY A 284 -7.05 -1.53 6.20
CA GLY A 284 -7.67 -0.20 6.20
C GLY A 284 -9.13 -0.29 6.64
N ASP A 285 -9.86 0.81 6.48
CA ASP A 285 -11.30 0.83 6.71
C ASP A 285 -12.05 0.13 5.56
N PHE A 286 -11.52 0.28 4.34
CA PHE A 286 -11.93 -0.51 3.18
C PHE A 286 -11.31 -1.92 3.22
N GLN A 287 -12.16 -2.94 3.11
CA GLN A 287 -11.76 -4.34 3.03
C GLN A 287 -11.88 -4.85 1.60
N PRO A 288 -10.76 -5.14 0.89
CA PRO A 288 -10.83 -5.67 -0.46
C PRO A 288 -11.38 -7.10 -0.46
N GLN A 289 -12.12 -7.44 -1.52
CA GLN A 289 -12.61 -8.81 -1.69
C GLN A 289 -11.48 -9.69 -2.22
N LEU A 290 -11.05 -10.67 -1.40
CA LEU A 290 -10.11 -11.70 -1.83
C LEU A 290 -10.83 -12.76 -2.65
N LYS A 291 -10.23 -13.16 -3.78
CA LYS A 291 -10.81 -14.16 -4.69
C LYS A 291 -9.85 -15.29 -5.03
N THR A 292 -8.61 -15.22 -4.59
CA THR A 292 -7.53 -16.07 -5.08
C THR A 292 -7.07 -17.04 -3.99
N TYR A 293 -6.98 -18.32 -4.31
CA TYR A 293 -6.23 -19.32 -3.55
C TYR A 293 -4.87 -19.54 -4.20
N LEU A 294 -3.83 -19.74 -3.39
CA LEU A 294 -2.52 -20.14 -3.86
C LEU A 294 -2.37 -21.67 -3.78
N LEU A 295 -2.27 -22.36 -4.91
CA LEU A 295 -1.97 -23.78 -4.98
C LEU A 295 -0.46 -24.02 -5.05
N LEU A 296 0.08 -24.77 -4.09
CA LEU A 296 1.46 -25.26 -4.13
C LEU A 296 1.53 -26.61 -4.85
N THR A 297 2.39 -26.67 -5.87
CA THR A 297 2.67 -27.89 -6.63
C THR A 297 4.14 -28.22 -6.63
N ASP A 298 4.48 -29.46 -6.95
CA ASP A 298 5.86 -29.91 -7.09
C ASP A 298 6.05 -30.56 -8.47
N SER A 299 6.64 -29.81 -9.40
CA SER A 299 6.83 -30.34 -10.77
C SER A 299 7.81 -31.51 -10.83
N LYS A 300 8.66 -31.69 -9.81
CA LYS A 300 9.60 -32.80 -9.75
C LYS A 300 8.91 -34.13 -9.49
N THR A 301 7.85 -34.13 -8.67
CA THR A 301 7.13 -35.34 -8.26
C THR A 301 5.80 -35.51 -8.99
N GLU A 302 5.23 -34.43 -9.53
CA GLU A 302 3.94 -34.43 -10.20
C GLU A 302 4.04 -34.16 -11.70
N SER A 303 4.04 -32.89 -12.12
CA SER A 303 4.04 -32.46 -13.53
C SER A 303 4.37 -30.97 -13.63
N HIS A 304 5.01 -30.56 -14.74
CA HIS A 304 5.14 -29.14 -15.12
C HIS A 304 3.81 -28.52 -15.59
N HIS A 305 2.78 -29.35 -15.83
CA HIS A 305 1.43 -28.93 -16.18
C HIS A 305 0.43 -29.41 -15.10
N PRO A 306 0.51 -28.91 -13.86
CA PRO A 306 -0.28 -29.43 -12.75
C PRO A 306 -1.78 -29.33 -12.99
N LEU A 307 -2.26 -28.31 -13.71
CA LEU A 307 -3.68 -28.15 -14.01
C LEU A 307 -4.24 -29.21 -14.98
N GLU A 308 -3.42 -30.06 -15.60
CA GLU A 308 -3.88 -31.22 -16.36
C GLU A 308 -4.20 -32.43 -15.45
N LEU A 309 -3.71 -32.41 -14.20
CA LEU A 309 -4.01 -33.46 -13.23
C LEU A 309 -5.47 -33.34 -12.79
N ASN A 310 -6.20 -34.46 -12.81
CA ASN A 310 -7.63 -34.52 -12.49
C ASN A 310 -8.00 -33.85 -11.15
N LYS A 311 -7.13 -33.94 -10.14
CA LYS A 311 -7.36 -33.33 -8.82
C LYS A 311 -7.34 -31.80 -8.87
N TYR A 312 -6.40 -31.21 -9.60
CA TYR A 312 -6.24 -29.75 -9.68
C TYR A 312 -7.17 -29.13 -10.73
N SER A 313 -7.42 -29.81 -11.86
CA SER A 313 -8.43 -29.35 -12.85
C SER A 313 -9.85 -29.36 -12.28
N ARG A 314 -10.21 -30.35 -11.45
CA ARG A 314 -11.48 -30.36 -10.74
C ARG A 314 -11.55 -29.19 -9.76
N LEU A 315 -10.55 -29.04 -8.89
CA LEU A 315 -10.47 -27.92 -7.94
C LEU A 315 -10.58 -26.56 -8.63
N GLN A 316 -9.86 -26.35 -9.74
CA GLN A 316 -9.91 -25.10 -10.49
C GLN A 316 -11.32 -24.82 -11.04
N ARG A 317 -12.01 -25.84 -11.59
CA ARG A 317 -13.38 -25.68 -12.11
C ARG A 317 -14.38 -25.39 -11.00
N ASP A 318 -14.26 -26.08 -9.87
CA ASP A 318 -15.15 -25.88 -8.72
C ASP A 318 -14.98 -24.46 -8.17
N LEU A 319 -13.74 -24.01 -7.96
CA LEU A 319 -13.44 -22.63 -7.53
C LEU A 319 -13.93 -21.59 -8.56
N ALA A 320 -13.73 -21.85 -9.85
CA ALA A 320 -14.19 -20.93 -10.90
C ALA A 320 -15.72 -20.82 -10.96
N ALA A 321 -16.46 -21.88 -10.63
CA ALA A 321 -17.92 -21.84 -10.54
C ALA A 321 -18.41 -20.87 -9.45
N ASP A 322 -17.61 -20.69 -8.39
CA ASP A 322 -17.86 -19.73 -7.30
C ASP A 322 -17.23 -18.34 -7.56
N GLY A 323 -16.68 -18.11 -8.76
CA GLY A 323 -16.01 -16.85 -9.10
C GLY A 323 -14.64 -16.66 -8.44
N LEU A 324 -14.05 -17.74 -7.92
CA LEU A 324 -12.74 -17.78 -7.28
C LEU A 324 -11.65 -18.19 -8.28
N LYS A 325 -10.42 -17.83 -7.96
CA LYS A 325 -9.23 -18.07 -8.77
C LYS A 325 -8.26 -18.99 -8.05
N LEU A 326 -7.52 -19.76 -8.84
CA LEU A 326 -6.43 -20.61 -8.38
C LEU A 326 -5.14 -20.14 -9.02
N GLU A 327 -4.26 -19.53 -8.24
CA GLU A 327 -2.90 -19.19 -8.64
C GLU A 327 -1.99 -20.37 -8.34
N VAL A 328 -1.21 -20.83 -9.31
CA VAL A 328 -0.36 -22.02 -9.17
C VAL A 328 1.08 -21.58 -8.93
N HIS A 329 1.70 -22.13 -7.89
CA HIS A 329 3.11 -21.91 -7.57
C HIS A 329 3.86 -23.23 -7.45
N ASP A 330 4.87 -23.41 -8.29
CA ASP A 330 5.75 -24.57 -8.24
C ASP A 330 6.86 -24.37 -7.22
N ILE A 331 6.92 -25.22 -6.21
CA ILE A 331 7.92 -25.14 -5.14
C ILE A 331 9.36 -25.34 -5.65
N GLN A 332 9.54 -25.96 -6.84
CA GLN A 332 10.85 -26.10 -7.49
C GLN A 332 11.42 -24.75 -7.99
N SER A 333 10.58 -23.71 -8.11
CA SER A 333 11.00 -22.35 -8.47
C SER A 333 11.48 -21.52 -7.27
N GLY A 334 11.53 -22.11 -6.07
CA GLY A 334 11.71 -21.41 -4.80
C GLY A 334 10.35 -21.07 -4.16
N MET A 335 10.34 -20.68 -2.89
CA MET A 335 9.09 -20.30 -2.21
C MET A 335 8.78 -18.82 -2.42
N PRO A 336 7.49 -18.42 -2.51
CA PRO A 336 7.13 -17.01 -2.61
C PRO A 336 7.68 -16.20 -1.43
N THR A 337 8.22 -15.01 -1.70
CA THR A 337 8.76 -14.12 -0.67
C THR A 337 7.64 -13.33 0.02
N GLY A 338 7.97 -12.74 1.18
CA GLY A 338 7.08 -11.78 1.86
C GLY A 338 5.94 -12.40 2.68
N HIS A 339 4.96 -11.57 3.02
CA HIS A 339 3.80 -11.91 3.84
C HIS A 339 2.55 -11.99 2.97
N LEU A 340 1.88 -13.14 2.92
CA LEU A 340 0.78 -13.35 1.97
C LEU A 340 -0.61 -13.13 2.57
N ILE A 341 -0.68 -12.80 3.86
CA ILE A 341 -1.94 -12.49 4.52
C ILE A 341 -2.54 -11.22 3.89
N GLY A 342 -3.85 -11.22 3.70
CA GLY A 342 -4.56 -10.14 3.00
C GLY A 342 -4.42 -10.19 1.47
N ARG A 343 -3.66 -11.13 0.91
CA ARG A 343 -3.59 -11.36 -0.56
C ARG A 343 -4.43 -12.56 -0.99
N TYR A 344 -4.32 -13.70 -0.29
CA TYR A 344 -5.02 -14.93 -0.64
C TYR A 344 -6.09 -15.32 0.37
N LEU A 345 -7.14 -15.99 -0.10
CA LEU A 345 -8.14 -16.66 0.74
C LEU A 345 -7.55 -17.83 1.54
N GLY A 346 -6.45 -18.39 1.05
CA GLY A 346 -5.72 -19.48 1.68
C GLY A 346 -4.69 -20.08 0.74
N ILE A 347 -3.91 -20.99 1.30
CA ILE A 347 -2.92 -21.78 0.56
C ILE A 347 -3.44 -23.22 0.50
N ILE A 348 -3.44 -23.81 -0.70
CA ILE A 348 -3.85 -25.18 -0.95
C ILE A 348 -2.60 -26.00 -1.27
N THR A 349 -2.44 -27.18 -0.68
CA THR A 349 -1.30 -28.06 -0.99
C THR A 349 -1.67 -29.54 -0.88
N ALA A 350 -1.06 -30.36 -1.75
CA ALA A 350 -1.06 -31.82 -1.67
C ALA A 350 0.35 -32.38 -1.39
N GLN A 351 1.33 -31.52 -1.12
CA GLN A 351 2.72 -31.91 -1.01
C GLN A 351 3.01 -32.52 0.37
N PRO A 352 3.65 -33.71 0.45
CA PRO A 352 3.89 -34.40 1.70
C PRO A 352 4.80 -33.58 2.62
N PHE A 353 4.24 -33.00 3.70
CA PHE A 353 4.89 -31.97 4.50
C PHE A 353 6.25 -32.44 5.05
N ASN A 354 6.28 -33.65 5.61
CA ASN A 354 7.47 -34.22 6.26
C ASN A 354 8.56 -34.65 5.27
N GLU A 355 8.21 -34.86 4.00
CA GLU A 355 9.16 -35.25 2.94
C GLU A 355 9.69 -34.04 2.16
N GLN A 356 9.02 -32.89 2.26
CA GLN A 356 9.42 -31.66 1.59
C GLN A 356 10.59 -30.96 2.29
N PHE A 357 11.28 -30.10 1.54
CA PHE A 357 12.44 -29.36 2.03
C PHE A 357 12.11 -28.47 3.24
N SER A 358 13.11 -28.24 4.10
CA SER A 358 12.96 -27.38 5.28
C SER A 358 12.49 -25.97 4.94
N ILE A 359 12.88 -25.43 3.78
CA ILE A 359 12.40 -24.12 3.30
C ILE A 359 10.88 -24.11 3.08
N TYR A 360 10.31 -25.18 2.52
CA TYR A 360 8.87 -25.32 2.34
C TYR A 360 8.16 -25.43 3.70
N GLN A 361 8.67 -26.29 4.59
CA GLN A 361 8.08 -26.51 5.91
C GLN A 361 8.06 -25.23 6.75
N ASN A 362 9.20 -24.53 6.82
CA ASN A 362 9.35 -23.28 7.55
C ASN A 362 8.48 -22.18 6.95
N TRP A 363 8.42 -22.09 5.62
CA TRP A 363 7.58 -21.13 4.93
C TRP A 363 6.10 -21.36 5.23
N LEU A 364 5.62 -22.60 5.14
CA LEU A 364 4.21 -22.92 5.33
C LEU A 364 3.77 -22.70 6.78
N ARG A 365 4.62 -23.08 7.76
CA ARG A 365 4.41 -22.77 9.18
C ARG A 365 4.37 -21.26 9.44
N ARG A 366 5.25 -20.49 8.79
CA ARG A 366 5.24 -19.03 8.90
C ARG A 366 3.93 -18.44 8.37
N GLN A 367 3.49 -18.83 7.17
CA GLN A 367 2.22 -18.35 6.61
C GLN A 367 1.03 -18.72 7.51
N GLN A 368 1.01 -19.93 8.05
CA GLN A 368 -0.01 -20.37 9.01
C GLN A 368 0.02 -19.53 10.30
N HIS A 369 1.22 -19.29 10.85
CA HIS A 369 1.39 -18.46 12.05
C HIS A 369 0.95 -17.01 11.84
N GLU A 370 1.15 -16.48 10.62
CA GLU A 370 0.69 -15.15 10.23
C GLU A 370 -0.84 -15.08 10.04
N GLY A 371 -1.54 -16.22 10.07
CA GLY A 371 -3.01 -16.30 10.03
C GLY A 371 -3.58 -16.77 8.70
N ILE A 372 -2.76 -17.23 7.75
CA ILE A 372 -3.25 -17.78 6.49
C ILE A 372 -3.83 -19.17 6.70
N ASN A 373 -5.03 -19.38 6.16
CA ASN A 373 -5.65 -20.70 6.15
C ASN A 373 -4.90 -21.64 5.20
N ILE A 374 -4.43 -22.77 5.73
CA ILE A 374 -3.77 -23.83 4.96
C ILE A 374 -4.75 -24.99 4.75
N GLN A 375 -5.10 -25.25 3.50
CA GLN A 375 -5.97 -26.34 3.09
C GLN A 375 -5.15 -27.47 2.49
N VAL A 376 -5.27 -28.65 3.08
CA VAL A 376 -4.53 -29.84 2.65
C VAL A 376 -5.45 -30.79 1.89
N LEU A 377 -4.98 -31.28 0.74
CA LEU A 377 -5.75 -32.18 -0.13
C LEU A 377 -5.58 -33.67 0.23
N ASN A 378 -4.62 -33.99 1.08
CA ASN A 378 -4.35 -35.33 1.58
C ASN A 378 -3.74 -35.28 2.99
N ALA A 379 -3.68 -36.42 3.67
CA ALA A 379 -3.17 -36.51 5.04
C ALA A 379 -1.67 -36.20 5.14
N ASP A 380 -0.88 -36.59 4.13
CA ASP A 380 0.58 -36.41 4.16
C ASP A 380 0.98 -34.93 4.06
N ALA A 381 0.12 -34.07 3.49
CA ALA A 381 0.31 -32.64 3.42
C ALA A 381 -0.02 -31.89 4.72
N ALA A 382 -0.59 -32.57 5.72
CA ALA A 382 -0.93 -31.97 7.00
C ALA A 382 0.31 -31.43 7.72
N ILE A 383 0.22 -30.19 8.22
CA ILE A 383 1.23 -29.60 9.08
C ILE A 383 1.09 -30.25 10.47
N PRO A 384 2.13 -30.90 11.01
CA PRO A 384 2.07 -31.49 12.33
C PRO A 384 1.80 -30.43 13.42
N SER A 385 0.85 -30.73 14.31
CA SER A 385 0.55 -29.92 15.49
C SER A 385 1.76 -29.87 16.42
N GLY A 386 2.37 -28.68 16.55
CA GLY A 386 3.48 -28.45 17.47
C GLY A 386 4.85 -28.81 16.89
N SER A 387 5.70 -27.80 16.81
CA SER A 387 7.16 -27.90 16.80
C SER A 387 7.71 -26.55 17.21
#